data_AF-A0AAW3B663-F1
#
_entry.id   AF-A0AAW3B663-F1
#
_cell.length_a   1.000
_cell.length_b   1.000
_cell.length_c   1.000
_cell.angle_alpha   90.00
_cell.angle_beta   90.00
_cell.angle_gamma   90.00
#
_symmetry.space_group_name_H-M   'P 1'
#
loop_
_entity.id
_entity.type
_entity.pdbx_description
1 polymer ?
#
loop_
_entity_poly.entity_id
_entity_poly.type
_entity_poly.pdbx_seq_one_letter_code
_entity_poly.pdbx_strand_id
1 'polypeptide(L)'
;MSQQFTSSENLDSSQQQLEADRHVTSTEESSRTDSRDYDHRSSEAERYDSHLAQHQRELSKQITSCSPQWRKVLYERQPFEDNYVDPQQFLEELSHNKDIKSYKYTAVVINTLAITQEISIVVLFCHAFMGVFTKSIGKYSLVVIDVLSVLAALVCYVFYQCHQGTCRATAEQHASRSTRCSSPSRPPSQWVFHAWNFGRQVVSLVTMLTLLSPILSTLTVTYSDDTIVTLSILTMSLHLLLTDYSYLNACTQRFDPNLSVNMAIYCVTLMASRISCPLASGALICFGIMCFSLSPIVRHLIRHYSFTAHVATTFGLVGLAIGCLTQIPILAILYTVTVLMISFGIPWLFVRMHSSVKTQINGPWDEAKPTNSAAAAEWANSGFLT
;
A
#
# COMPACT_ATOMS: atom_id res chain seq x y z
N MET A 1 112.92 -33.04 -19.59
CA MET A 1 112.81 -34.06 -18.53
C MET A 1 111.38 -34.55 -18.49
N SER A 2 111.01 -35.77 -18.82
CA SER A 2 111.51 -36.78 -19.76
C SER A 2 110.28 -37.64 -20.05
N GLN A 3 110.07 -37.99 -21.32
CA GLN A 3 109.21 -39.10 -21.72
C GLN A 3 109.88 -40.45 -21.36
N GLN A 4 109.05 -41.50 -21.47
CA GLN A 4 109.34 -42.92 -21.74
C GLN A 4 108.95 -43.89 -20.59
N PHE A 5 107.97 -44.79 -20.81
CA PHE A 5 108.01 -46.06 -21.60
C PHE A 5 108.92 -47.07 -20.87
N THR A 6 108.41 -48.13 -20.24
CA THR A 6 108.10 -49.50 -20.74
C THR A 6 108.26 -50.44 -19.53
N SER A 7 107.81 -51.69 -19.42
CA SER A 7 106.96 -52.64 -20.15
C SER A 7 106.89 -53.90 -19.26
N SER A 8 105.93 -54.78 -19.55
CA SER A 8 106.00 -56.22 -19.27
C SER A 8 105.71 -56.71 -17.84
N GLU A 9 104.42 -56.83 -17.51
CA GLU A 9 103.89 -57.96 -16.75
C GLU A 9 102.55 -58.35 -17.38
N ASN A 10 102.65 -59.01 -18.53
CA ASN A 10 101.52 -59.38 -19.37
C ASN A 10 101.63 -60.87 -19.68
N LEU A 11 101.38 -61.71 -18.68
CA LEU A 11 101.24 -63.17 -18.88
C LEU A 11 100.50 -63.92 -17.76
N ASP A 12 99.85 -63.24 -16.81
CA ASP A 12 99.05 -63.88 -15.75
C ASP A 12 97.55 -63.49 -15.78
N SER A 13 97.18 -62.50 -16.60
CA SER A 13 95.82 -61.95 -16.67
C SER A 13 94.85 -62.73 -17.59
N SER A 14 95.33 -63.79 -18.27
CA SER A 14 94.52 -64.52 -19.26
C SER A 14 93.83 -65.79 -18.70
N GLN A 15 94.24 -66.28 -17.53
CA GLN A 15 93.53 -67.40 -16.87
C GLN A 15 92.54 -66.96 -15.79
N GLN A 16 92.69 -65.77 -15.20
CA GLN A 16 91.73 -65.24 -14.22
C GLN A 16 90.44 -64.68 -14.85
N GLN A 17 90.43 -64.36 -16.15
CA GLN A 17 89.27 -63.78 -16.83
C GLN A 17 88.24 -64.85 -17.27
N LEU A 18 88.65 -66.12 -17.45
CA LEU A 18 87.77 -67.21 -17.93
C LEU A 18 86.95 -67.88 -16.80
N GLU A 19 87.39 -67.78 -15.55
CA GLU A 19 86.64 -68.27 -14.38
C GLU A 19 85.66 -67.24 -13.80
N ALA A 20 85.91 -65.93 -14.01
CA ALA A 20 85.01 -64.87 -13.58
C ALA A 20 83.71 -64.82 -14.42
N ASP A 21 83.79 -65.06 -15.73
CA ASP A 21 82.61 -65.00 -16.61
C ASP A 21 81.63 -66.16 -16.39
N ARG A 22 82.11 -67.35 -15.97
CA ARG A 22 81.23 -68.50 -15.75
C ARG A 22 80.40 -68.40 -14.46
N HIS A 23 80.86 -67.62 -13.48
CA HIS A 23 80.17 -67.42 -12.21
C HIS A 23 79.13 -66.28 -12.25
N VAL A 24 79.28 -65.32 -13.16
CA VAL A 24 78.33 -64.20 -13.34
C VAL A 24 77.08 -64.65 -14.12
N THR A 25 77.22 -65.50 -15.14
CA THR A 25 76.08 -65.92 -15.96
C THR A 25 75.08 -66.82 -15.20
N SER A 26 75.55 -67.64 -14.27
CA SER A 26 74.69 -68.56 -13.49
C SER A 26 73.90 -67.86 -12.36
N THR A 27 74.37 -66.70 -11.89
CA THR A 27 73.72 -65.96 -10.80
C THR A 27 72.62 -65.01 -11.31
N GLU A 28 72.75 -64.50 -12.54
CA GLU A 28 71.74 -63.63 -13.18
C GLU A 28 70.51 -64.37 -13.71
N GLU A 29 70.61 -65.67 -14.04
CA GLU A 29 69.49 -66.44 -14.58
C GLU A 29 68.53 -66.92 -13.47
N SER A 30 69.05 -67.25 -12.28
CA SER A 30 68.23 -67.67 -11.13
C SER A 30 67.44 -66.50 -10.52
N SER A 31 68.04 -65.31 -10.44
CA SER A 31 67.43 -64.09 -9.88
C SER A 31 66.39 -63.43 -10.80
N ARG A 32 66.51 -63.59 -12.13
CA ARG A 32 65.52 -63.10 -13.11
C ARG A 32 64.23 -63.91 -13.15
N THR A 33 64.26 -65.17 -12.73
CA THR A 33 63.07 -66.05 -12.84
C THR A 33 62.12 -65.86 -11.64
N ASP A 34 62.66 -65.59 -10.46
CA ASP A 34 61.88 -65.35 -9.23
C ASP A 34 61.25 -63.94 -9.20
N SER A 35 61.92 -62.93 -9.78
CA SER A 35 61.37 -61.57 -9.87
C SER A 35 60.18 -61.45 -10.84
N ARG A 36 60.16 -62.23 -11.93
CA ARG A 36 59.05 -62.21 -12.90
C ARG A 36 57.75 -62.75 -12.34
N ASP A 37 57.81 -63.71 -11.41
CA ASP A 37 56.62 -64.35 -10.84
C ASP A 37 55.99 -63.46 -9.74
N TYR A 38 56.81 -62.71 -8.99
CA TYR A 38 56.33 -61.66 -8.07
C TYR A 38 55.70 -60.48 -8.82
N ASP A 39 56.31 -60.00 -9.90
CA ASP A 39 55.78 -58.90 -10.71
C ASP A 39 54.44 -59.27 -11.37
N HIS A 40 54.26 -60.53 -11.80
CA HIS A 40 53.01 -60.96 -12.42
C HIS A 40 51.86 -61.04 -11.40
N ARG A 41 52.14 -61.48 -10.16
CA ARG A 41 51.14 -61.57 -9.09
C ARG A 41 50.78 -60.20 -8.51
N SER A 42 51.74 -59.28 -8.44
CA SER A 42 51.52 -57.87 -8.09
C SER A 42 50.68 -57.15 -9.15
N SER A 43 50.97 -57.38 -10.43
CA SER A 43 50.22 -56.78 -11.55
C SER A 43 48.77 -57.25 -11.63
N GLU A 44 48.49 -58.50 -11.26
CA GLU A 44 47.12 -59.04 -11.19
C GLU A 44 46.33 -58.52 -9.99
N ALA A 45 46.97 -58.34 -8.84
CA ALA A 45 46.35 -57.73 -7.66
C ALA A 45 46.00 -56.25 -7.89
N GLU A 46 46.92 -55.47 -8.48
CA GLU A 46 46.67 -54.08 -8.86
C GLU A 46 45.59 -53.96 -9.94
N ARG A 47 45.49 -54.94 -10.85
CA ARG A 47 44.40 -55.01 -11.84
C ARG A 47 43.05 -55.30 -11.17
N TYR A 48 43.01 -56.16 -10.17
CA TYR A 48 41.78 -56.42 -9.40
C TYR A 48 41.35 -55.20 -8.58
N ASP A 49 42.28 -54.52 -7.91
CA ASP A 49 41.99 -53.31 -7.12
C ASP A 49 41.58 -52.12 -8.00
N SER A 50 42.20 -51.98 -9.18
CA SER A 50 41.78 -50.96 -10.15
C SER A 50 40.41 -51.24 -10.75
N HIS A 51 40.07 -52.50 -11.04
CA HIS A 51 38.72 -52.90 -11.46
C HIS A 51 37.69 -52.71 -10.35
N LEU A 52 38.01 -53.02 -9.09
CA LEU A 52 37.13 -52.78 -7.95
C LEU A 52 36.92 -51.28 -7.70
N ALA A 53 37.98 -50.47 -7.84
CA ALA A 53 37.91 -49.02 -7.75
C ALA A 53 37.13 -48.39 -8.92
N GLN A 54 37.26 -48.94 -10.14
CA GLN A 54 36.43 -48.54 -11.29
C GLN A 54 34.97 -48.92 -11.07
N HIS A 55 34.71 -50.13 -10.57
CA HIS A 55 33.36 -50.59 -10.29
C HIS A 55 32.72 -49.79 -9.15
N GLN A 56 33.47 -49.44 -8.10
CA GLN A 56 33.02 -48.51 -7.05
C GLN A 56 32.81 -47.09 -7.59
N ARG A 57 33.60 -46.62 -8.56
CA ARG A 57 33.38 -45.33 -9.25
C ARG A 57 32.17 -45.34 -10.16
N GLU A 58 31.88 -46.46 -10.81
CA GLU A 58 30.69 -46.65 -11.64
C GLU A 58 29.43 -46.80 -10.78
N LEU A 59 29.52 -47.54 -9.67
CA LEU A 59 28.43 -47.68 -8.70
C LEU A 59 28.16 -46.34 -8.01
N SER A 60 29.19 -45.59 -7.61
CA SER A 60 29.01 -44.24 -7.06
C SER A 60 28.49 -43.25 -8.09
N LYS A 61 28.92 -43.32 -9.36
CA LYS A 61 28.31 -42.55 -10.46
C LYS A 61 26.84 -42.91 -10.68
N GLN A 62 26.48 -44.21 -10.63
CA GLN A 62 25.10 -44.67 -10.70
C GLN A 62 24.26 -44.22 -9.51
N ILE A 63 24.81 -44.28 -8.28
CA ILE A 63 24.14 -43.81 -7.06
C ILE A 63 23.95 -42.29 -7.10
N THR A 64 24.92 -41.52 -7.59
CA THR A 64 24.75 -40.06 -7.80
C THR A 64 23.79 -39.72 -8.94
N SER A 65 23.56 -40.62 -9.90
CA SER A 65 22.52 -40.46 -10.94
C SER A 65 21.11 -40.80 -10.42
N CYS A 66 21.02 -41.43 -9.25
CA CYS A 66 19.79 -41.91 -8.64
C CYS A 66 19.49 -41.21 -7.29
N SER A 67 20.21 -40.14 -6.95
CA SER A 67 19.84 -39.30 -5.82
C SER A 67 18.51 -38.63 -6.15
N PRO A 68 17.49 -38.75 -5.29
CA PRO A 68 16.20 -38.11 -5.52
C PRO A 68 16.43 -36.62 -5.73
N GLN A 69 15.98 -36.06 -6.84
CA GLN A 69 16.06 -34.61 -7.07
C GLN A 69 14.95 -33.96 -6.24
N TRP A 70 15.29 -32.95 -5.44
CA TRP A 70 14.29 -32.18 -4.72
C TRP A 70 13.34 -31.51 -5.70
N ARG A 71 12.03 -31.59 -5.43
CA ARG A 71 10.99 -30.96 -6.23
C ARG A 71 10.12 -30.08 -5.36
N LYS A 72 9.77 -28.90 -5.87
CA LYS A 72 8.93 -27.95 -5.16
C LYS A 72 7.44 -28.32 -5.25
N VAL A 73 7.02 -29.30 -4.44
CA VAL A 73 5.64 -29.80 -4.38
C VAL A 73 5.17 -29.77 -2.92
N LEU A 74 4.10 -29.01 -2.64
CA LEU A 74 3.68 -28.65 -1.27
C LEU A 74 3.26 -29.84 -0.38
N TYR A 75 2.83 -30.96 -0.97
CA TYR A 75 2.25 -32.09 -0.23
C TYR A 75 2.85 -33.46 -0.59
N GLU A 76 3.92 -33.50 -1.38
CA GLU A 76 4.58 -34.75 -1.74
C GLU A 76 5.68 -35.05 -0.72
N ARG A 77 5.64 -36.24 -0.09
CA ARG A 77 6.70 -36.67 0.83
C ARG A 77 7.97 -36.97 0.04
N GLN A 78 9.05 -36.26 0.38
CA GLN A 78 10.35 -36.40 -0.25
C GLN A 78 11.42 -36.68 0.82
N PRO A 79 12.56 -37.30 0.44
CA PRO A 79 13.63 -37.66 1.38
C PRO A 79 14.53 -36.45 1.69
N PHE A 80 13.90 -35.32 2.00
CA PHE A 80 14.54 -34.06 2.37
C PHE A 80 13.87 -33.52 3.62
N GLU A 81 14.60 -32.76 4.42
CA GLU A 81 14.00 -32.08 5.58
C GLU A 81 12.90 -31.11 5.15
N ASP A 82 11.92 -30.88 6.02
CA ASP A 82 10.79 -29.96 5.72
C ASP A 82 11.25 -28.53 5.38
N ASN A 83 12.41 -28.12 5.89
CA ASN A 83 13.03 -26.81 5.64
C ASN A 83 14.09 -26.84 4.53
N TYR A 84 14.25 -27.95 3.81
CA TYR A 84 15.25 -28.07 2.77
C TYR A 84 14.91 -27.17 1.57
N VAL A 85 15.90 -26.40 1.13
CA VAL A 85 15.84 -25.53 -0.04
C VAL A 85 17.06 -25.81 -0.90
N ASP A 86 16.86 -26.09 -2.19
CA ASP A 86 17.96 -26.29 -3.12
C ASP A 86 18.78 -24.99 -3.30
N PRO A 87 20.06 -24.95 -2.89
CA PRO A 87 20.88 -23.73 -2.98
C PRO A 87 21.11 -23.24 -4.41
N GLN A 88 21.05 -24.14 -5.40
CA GLN A 88 21.29 -23.79 -6.80
C GLN A 88 20.04 -23.16 -7.42
N GLN A 89 18.86 -23.75 -7.20
CA GLN A 89 17.59 -23.25 -7.73
C GLN A 89 17.06 -22.02 -6.98
N PHE A 90 17.35 -21.90 -5.68
CA PHE A 90 16.78 -20.83 -4.85
C PHE A 90 17.11 -19.42 -5.33
N LEU A 91 18.38 -19.17 -5.67
CA LEU A 91 18.83 -17.86 -6.15
C LEU A 91 18.39 -17.59 -7.59
N GLU A 92 18.16 -18.64 -8.38
CA GLU A 92 17.66 -18.54 -9.76
C GLU A 92 16.16 -18.20 -9.79
N GLU A 93 15.38 -18.69 -8.82
CA GLU A 93 13.94 -18.41 -8.71
C GLU A 93 13.64 -17.03 -8.10
N LEU A 94 14.65 -16.33 -7.58
CA LEU A 94 14.53 -14.97 -7.06
C LEU A 94 14.29 -13.98 -8.22
N SER A 95 13.08 -13.44 -8.28
CA SER A 95 12.70 -12.45 -9.30
C SER A 95 12.58 -11.07 -8.68
N HIS A 96 13.12 -10.05 -9.35
CA HIS A 96 12.93 -8.67 -8.93
C HIS A 96 11.70 -8.07 -9.61
N ASN A 97 10.93 -7.31 -8.83
CA ASN A 97 9.90 -6.39 -9.29
C ASN A 97 8.75 -7.05 -10.07
N LYS A 98 8.44 -8.32 -9.79
CA LYS A 98 7.42 -9.09 -10.53
C LYS A 98 6.01 -8.51 -10.38
N ASP A 99 5.67 -8.02 -9.19
CA ASP A 99 4.33 -7.50 -8.86
C ASP A 99 4.33 -6.05 -8.34
N ILE A 100 5.16 -5.17 -8.90
CA ILE A 100 5.15 -3.77 -8.47
C ILE A 100 3.84 -3.09 -8.93
N LYS A 101 3.06 -2.61 -7.95
CA LYS A 101 1.91 -1.72 -8.22
C LYS A 101 2.41 -0.43 -8.87
N SER A 102 2.09 -0.23 -10.16
CA SER A 102 2.41 1.02 -10.84
C SER A 102 1.36 2.10 -10.55
N TYR A 103 1.77 3.26 -10.04
CA TYR A 103 0.91 4.42 -9.87
C TYR A 103 1.01 5.35 -11.07
N LYS A 104 -0.12 5.63 -11.74
CA LYS A 104 -0.18 6.64 -12.80
C LYS A 104 -0.24 8.04 -12.17
N TYR A 105 0.59 8.96 -12.65
CA TYR A 105 0.63 10.34 -12.16
C TYR A 105 -0.75 11.00 -12.15
N THR A 106 -1.51 10.88 -13.24
CA THR A 106 -2.86 11.45 -13.36
C THR A 106 -3.82 10.91 -12.31
N ALA A 107 -3.77 9.62 -11.99
CA ALA A 107 -4.62 9.03 -10.95
C ALA A 107 -4.26 9.56 -9.55
N VAL A 108 -2.97 9.75 -9.27
CA VAL A 108 -2.52 10.33 -7.99
C VAL A 108 -2.96 11.79 -7.87
N VAL A 109 -2.83 12.59 -8.94
CA VAL A 109 -3.30 13.99 -8.98
C VAL A 109 -4.82 14.08 -8.80
N ILE A 110 -5.59 13.15 -9.37
CA ILE A 110 -7.04 13.11 -9.16
C ILE A 110 -7.37 12.83 -7.69
N ASN A 111 -6.65 11.93 -7.05
CA ASN A 111 -6.88 11.59 -5.64
C ASN A 111 -6.51 12.73 -4.68
N THR A 112 -5.60 13.63 -5.06
CA THR A 112 -5.27 14.82 -4.25
C THR A 112 -6.33 15.91 -4.31
N LEU A 113 -7.30 15.84 -5.23
CA LEU A 113 -8.42 16.78 -5.28
C LEU A 113 -9.23 16.79 -3.98
N ALA A 114 -9.51 15.62 -3.41
CA ALA A 114 -10.20 15.51 -2.13
C ALA A 114 -9.43 16.19 -0.99
N ILE A 115 -8.09 16.07 -0.99
CA ILE A 115 -7.21 16.72 0.00
C ILE A 115 -7.26 18.24 -0.16
N THR A 116 -7.15 18.72 -1.41
CA THR A 116 -7.25 20.15 -1.72
C THR A 116 -8.59 20.74 -1.32
N GLN A 117 -9.71 20.01 -1.53
CA GLN A 117 -11.03 20.42 -1.07
C GLN A 117 -11.08 20.57 0.46
N GLU A 118 -10.49 19.62 1.21
CA GLU A 118 -10.48 19.67 2.67
C GLU A 118 -9.72 20.90 3.20
N ILE A 119 -8.53 21.14 2.68
CA ILE A 119 -7.71 22.31 3.05
C ILE A 119 -8.45 23.61 2.70
N SER A 120 -9.13 23.65 1.55
CA SER A 120 -9.92 24.82 1.14
C SER A 120 -11.07 25.09 2.12
N ILE A 121 -11.77 24.06 2.59
CA ILE A 121 -12.85 24.19 3.57
C ILE A 121 -12.32 24.69 4.91
N VAL A 122 -11.18 24.17 5.38
CA VAL A 122 -10.52 24.67 6.60
C VAL A 122 -10.17 26.16 6.46
N VAL A 123 -9.60 26.56 5.34
CA VAL A 123 -9.25 27.97 5.07
C VAL A 123 -10.50 28.86 5.04
N LEU A 124 -11.58 28.42 4.39
CA LEU A 124 -12.85 29.15 4.36
C LEU A 124 -13.47 29.27 5.75
N PHE A 125 -13.41 28.21 6.56
CA PHE A 125 -13.85 28.25 7.95
C PHE A 125 -13.04 29.24 8.79
N CYS A 126 -11.71 29.19 8.71
CA CYS A 126 -10.83 30.13 9.40
C CYS A 126 -11.07 31.58 8.95
N HIS A 127 -11.31 31.81 7.66
CA HIS A 127 -11.67 33.12 7.14
C HIS A 127 -13.01 33.61 7.70
N ALA A 128 -14.04 32.74 7.74
CA ALA A 128 -15.33 33.07 8.33
C ALA A 128 -15.20 33.41 9.82
N PHE A 129 -14.44 32.62 10.58
CA PHE A 129 -14.14 32.93 11.99
C PHE A 129 -13.47 34.31 12.13
N MET A 130 -12.39 34.56 11.38
CA MET A 130 -11.66 35.83 11.47
C MET A 130 -12.54 37.02 11.07
N GLY A 131 -13.39 36.85 10.07
CA GLY A 131 -14.34 37.88 9.65
C GLY A 131 -15.41 38.20 10.70
N VAL A 132 -15.90 37.18 11.42
CA VAL A 132 -16.83 37.39 12.55
C VAL A 132 -16.11 37.97 13.77
N PHE A 133 -14.91 37.47 14.08
CA PHE A 133 -14.10 37.93 15.22
C PHE A 133 -13.68 39.41 15.08
N THR A 134 -13.26 39.81 13.88
CA THR A 134 -12.90 41.22 13.57
C THR A 134 -14.10 42.10 13.27
N LYS A 135 -15.33 41.55 13.26
CA LYS A 135 -16.57 42.25 12.89
C LYS A 135 -16.58 42.81 11.46
N SER A 136 -15.74 42.27 10.58
CA SER A 136 -15.74 42.59 9.15
C SER A 136 -16.97 42.00 8.45
N ILE A 137 -17.42 40.82 8.88
CA ILE A 137 -18.64 40.17 8.42
C ILE A 137 -19.84 40.69 9.24
N GLY A 138 -20.91 41.10 8.54
CA GLY A 138 -22.13 41.57 9.19
C GLY A 138 -22.76 40.50 10.09
N LYS A 139 -23.43 40.93 11.17
CA LYS A 139 -24.02 40.04 12.20
C LYS A 139 -24.93 38.94 11.63
N TYR A 140 -25.64 39.25 10.56
CA TYR A 140 -26.59 38.34 9.92
C TYR A 140 -26.03 37.63 8.68
N SER A 141 -24.87 38.04 8.18
CA SER A 141 -24.32 37.52 6.92
C SER A 141 -24.02 36.02 7.02
N LEU A 142 -23.44 35.58 8.13
CA LEU A 142 -23.15 34.15 8.34
C LEU A 142 -24.44 33.33 8.51
N VAL A 143 -25.43 33.87 9.24
CA VAL A 143 -26.74 33.23 9.40
C VAL A 143 -27.43 33.05 8.04
N VAL A 144 -27.35 34.05 7.15
CA VAL A 144 -27.90 33.94 5.79
C VAL A 144 -27.16 32.86 4.99
N ILE A 145 -25.84 32.79 5.08
CA ILE A 145 -25.04 31.74 4.43
C ILE A 145 -25.46 30.36 4.95
N ASP A 146 -25.64 30.21 6.26
CA ASP A 146 -26.08 28.96 6.88
C ASP A 146 -27.46 28.54 6.39
N VAL A 147 -28.42 29.47 6.38
CA VAL A 147 -29.79 29.22 5.90
C VAL A 147 -29.80 28.82 4.42
N LEU A 148 -29.05 29.54 3.57
CA LEU A 148 -28.94 29.21 2.15
C LEU A 148 -28.29 27.83 1.93
N SER A 149 -27.26 27.51 2.72
CA SER A 149 -26.56 26.22 2.65
C SER A 149 -27.47 25.06 3.09
N VAL A 150 -28.26 25.25 4.15
CA VAL A 150 -29.26 24.27 4.61
C VAL A 150 -30.38 24.10 3.58
N LEU A 151 -30.85 25.19 2.96
CA LEU A 151 -31.85 25.12 1.89
C LEU A 151 -31.32 24.36 0.67
N ALA A 152 -30.07 24.63 0.26
CA ALA A 152 -29.42 23.87 -0.81
C ALA A 152 -29.27 22.38 -0.45
N ALA A 153 -28.86 22.08 0.79
CA ALA A 153 -28.77 20.71 1.29
C ALA A 153 -30.13 20.00 1.31
N LEU A 154 -31.21 20.69 1.69
CA LEU A 154 -32.57 20.17 1.65
C LEU A 154 -32.98 19.82 0.21
N VAL A 155 -32.74 20.71 -0.75
CA VAL A 155 -33.05 20.47 -2.16
C VAL A 155 -32.29 19.25 -2.67
N CYS A 156 -30.99 19.16 -2.40
CA CYS A 156 -30.16 18.01 -2.76
C CYS A 156 -30.64 16.71 -2.11
N TYR A 157 -31.00 16.75 -0.82
CA TYR A 157 -31.49 15.60 -0.07
C TYR A 157 -32.81 15.07 -0.64
N VAL A 158 -33.78 15.97 -0.87
CA VAL A 158 -35.08 15.60 -1.47
C VAL A 158 -34.88 15.04 -2.87
N PHE A 159 -34.04 15.69 -3.70
CA PHE A 159 -33.74 15.21 -5.04
C PHE A 159 -33.11 13.81 -5.02
N TYR A 160 -32.11 13.58 -4.16
CA TYR A 160 -31.47 12.29 -3.98
C TYR A 160 -32.46 11.20 -3.57
N GLN A 161 -33.29 11.46 -2.57
CA GLN A 161 -34.30 10.49 -2.09
C GLN A 161 -35.35 10.18 -3.16
N CYS A 162 -35.79 11.18 -3.92
CA CYS A 162 -36.73 10.97 -5.01
C CYS A 162 -36.12 10.14 -6.15
N HIS A 163 -34.86 10.41 -6.49
CA HIS A 163 -34.12 9.63 -7.48
C HIS A 163 -33.98 8.17 -7.04
N GLN A 164 -33.58 7.94 -5.78
CA GLN A 164 -33.49 6.58 -5.23
C GLN A 164 -34.83 5.86 -5.20
N GLY A 165 -35.90 6.54 -4.77
CA GLY A 165 -37.25 5.97 -4.74
C GLY A 165 -37.73 5.54 -6.13
N THR A 166 -37.41 6.34 -7.16
CA THR A 166 -37.74 6.01 -8.56
C THR A 166 -36.98 4.78 -9.03
N CYS A 167 -35.67 4.70 -8.77
CA CYS A 167 -34.84 3.55 -9.15
C CYS A 167 -35.26 2.24 -8.45
N ARG A 168 -35.64 2.32 -7.16
CA ARG A 168 -36.13 1.14 -6.42
C ARG A 168 -37.47 0.66 -6.96
N ALA A 169 -38.38 1.58 -7.26
CA ALA A 169 -39.68 1.25 -7.82
C ALA A 169 -39.56 0.52 -9.18
N THR A 170 -38.66 0.96 -10.07
CA THR A 170 -38.39 0.24 -11.32
C THR A 170 -37.78 -1.14 -11.09
N ALA A 171 -36.82 -1.28 -10.16
CA ALA A 171 -36.20 -2.56 -9.85
C ALA A 171 -37.19 -3.58 -9.25
N GLU A 172 -38.03 -3.14 -8.30
CA GLU A 172 -39.08 -3.97 -7.70
C GLU A 172 -40.17 -4.35 -8.73
N GLN A 173 -40.49 -3.45 -9.65
CA GLN A 173 -41.43 -3.74 -10.74
C GLN A 173 -40.89 -4.80 -11.72
N HIS A 174 -39.58 -4.80 -12.00
CA HIS A 174 -38.95 -5.87 -12.79
C HIS A 174 -38.94 -7.22 -12.05
N ALA A 175 -38.75 -7.23 -10.73
CA ALA A 175 -38.78 -8.45 -9.92
C ALA A 175 -40.20 -9.01 -9.73
N SER A 176 -41.21 -8.15 -9.56
CA SER A 176 -42.61 -8.53 -9.31
C SER A 176 -43.43 -8.83 -10.56
N ARG A 177 -42.96 -8.46 -11.77
CA ARG A 177 -43.59 -8.85 -13.04
C ARG A 177 -43.64 -10.38 -13.26
N SER A 178 -42.86 -11.15 -12.50
CA SER A 178 -42.88 -12.61 -12.45
C SER A 178 -44.05 -13.19 -11.61
N THR A 179 -44.65 -12.41 -10.70
CA THR A 179 -45.63 -12.89 -9.70
C THR A 179 -46.81 -11.91 -9.50
N ARG A 180 -47.70 -11.88 -10.50
CA ARG A 180 -49.13 -11.47 -10.46
C ARG A 180 -49.51 -9.99 -10.21
N CYS A 181 -50.61 -9.64 -10.89
CA CYS A 181 -51.39 -8.40 -10.89
C CYS A 181 -51.92 -7.92 -9.53
N SER A 182 -51.56 -6.69 -9.15
CA SER A 182 -52.43 -5.73 -8.46
C SER A 182 -51.87 -4.32 -8.65
N SER A 183 -52.75 -3.33 -8.83
CA SER A 183 -52.41 -1.94 -9.10
C SER A 183 -51.97 -1.21 -7.81
N PRO A 184 -50.79 -0.56 -7.77
CA PRO A 184 -50.36 0.14 -6.58
C PRO A 184 -51.10 1.47 -6.43
N SER A 185 -51.67 1.69 -5.24
CA SER A 185 -52.19 2.98 -4.79
C SER A 185 -51.05 4.00 -4.69
N ARG A 186 -51.23 5.18 -5.31
CA ARG A 186 -50.27 6.30 -5.22
C ARG A 186 -50.12 6.75 -3.76
N PRO A 187 -48.91 6.70 -3.16
CA PRO A 187 -48.72 7.26 -1.83
C PRO A 187 -48.82 8.80 -1.87
N PRO A 188 -49.15 9.45 -0.74
CA PRO A 188 -49.09 10.90 -0.61
C PRO A 188 -47.68 11.42 -0.91
N SER A 189 -47.55 12.74 -1.17
CA SER A 189 -46.33 13.39 -1.64
C SER A 189 -45.09 13.05 -0.80
N GLN A 190 -44.32 12.05 -1.25
CA GLN A 190 -43.11 11.54 -0.58
C GLN A 190 -42.09 12.66 -0.30
N TRP A 191 -42.10 13.70 -1.12
CA TRP A 191 -41.16 14.81 -1.07
C TRP A 191 -41.43 15.68 0.17
N VAL A 192 -42.71 15.87 0.53
CA VAL A 192 -43.14 16.59 1.74
C VAL A 192 -42.72 15.82 2.99
N PHE A 193 -42.86 14.49 2.97
CA PHE A 193 -42.44 13.64 4.07
C PHE A 193 -40.92 13.72 4.30
N HIS A 194 -40.11 13.62 3.24
CA HIS A 194 -38.65 13.77 3.34
C HIS A 194 -38.24 15.17 3.79
N ALA A 195 -38.89 16.21 3.27
CA ALA A 195 -38.63 17.58 3.68
C ALA A 195 -38.98 17.84 5.14
N TRP A 196 -40.11 17.31 5.63
CA TRP A 196 -40.52 17.39 7.03
C TRP A 196 -39.51 16.72 7.96
N ASN A 197 -39.05 15.52 7.61
CA ASN A 197 -38.08 14.79 8.42
C ASN A 197 -36.74 15.52 8.50
N PHE A 198 -36.25 16.04 7.38
CA PHE A 198 -35.04 16.86 7.35
C PHE A 198 -35.20 18.14 8.16
N GLY A 199 -36.31 18.87 7.94
CA GLY A 199 -36.63 20.09 8.67
C GLY A 199 -36.69 19.88 10.18
N ARG A 200 -37.32 18.80 10.64
CA ARG A 200 -37.36 18.43 12.06
C ARG A 200 -35.97 18.22 12.65
N GLN A 201 -35.07 17.55 11.92
CA GLN A 201 -33.68 17.33 12.37
C GLN A 201 -32.90 18.64 12.43
N VAL A 202 -33.02 19.49 11.40
CA VAL A 202 -32.37 20.80 11.35
C VAL A 202 -32.86 21.70 12.48
N VAL A 203 -34.17 21.78 12.69
CA VAL A 203 -34.75 22.58 13.78
C VAL A 203 -34.28 22.06 15.13
N SER A 204 -34.24 20.73 15.34
CA SER A 204 -33.71 20.14 16.57
C SER A 204 -32.23 20.48 16.79
N LEU A 205 -31.42 20.49 15.74
CA LEU A 205 -30.00 20.83 15.83
C LEU A 205 -29.81 22.33 16.13
N VAL A 206 -30.50 23.20 15.40
CA VAL A 206 -30.39 24.66 15.57
C VAL A 206 -30.88 25.07 16.96
N THR A 207 -32.01 24.53 17.42
CA THR A 207 -32.54 24.81 18.77
C THR A 207 -31.57 24.34 19.87
N MET A 208 -30.93 23.18 19.70
CA MET A 208 -29.93 22.71 20.65
C MET A 208 -28.69 23.62 20.66
N LEU A 209 -28.18 24.01 19.49
CA LEU A 209 -27.03 24.90 19.38
C LEU A 209 -27.31 26.30 19.94
N THR A 210 -28.49 26.85 19.74
CA THR A 210 -28.84 28.18 20.27
C THR A 210 -28.96 28.17 21.79
N LEU A 211 -29.51 27.10 22.38
CA LEU A 211 -29.57 26.92 23.83
C LEU A 211 -28.19 26.68 24.45
N LEU A 212 -27.31 25.94 23.77
CA LEU A 212 -25.98 25.61 24.27
C LEU A 212 -24.93 26.69 23.98
N SER A 213 -25.16 27.57 23.01
CA SER A 213 -24.20 28.61 22.61
C SER A 213 -23.69 29.48 23.77
N PRO A 214 -24.54 29.98 24.71
CA PRO A 214 -24.05 30.71 25.87
C PRO A 214 -23.12 29.88 26.76
N ILE A 215 -23.39 28.59 26.94
CA ILE A 215 -22.57 27.67 27.75
C ILE A 215 -21.22 27.42 27.08
N LEU A 216 -21.21 27.23 25.76
CA LEU A 216 -19.97 27.06 24.99
C LEU A 216 -19.09 28.32 25.05
N SER A 217 -19.71 29.51 25.08
CA SER A 217 -18.99 30.78 25.20
C SER A 217 -18.32 30.96 26.56
N THR A 218 -18.89 30.40 27.64
CA THR A 218 -18.35 30.56 29.00
C THR A 218 -17.34 29.48 29.38
N LEU A 219 -17.35 28.32 28.71
CA LEU A 219 -16.52 27.16 29.07
C LEU A 219 -15.01 27.44 29.00
N THR A 220 -14.56 28.23 28.03
CA THR A 220 -13.13 28.45 27.78
C THR A 220 -12.66 29.84 28.17
N VAL A 221 -13.44 30.57 28.99
CA VAL A 221 -13.08 31.93 29.43
C VAL A 221 -11.83 31.93 30.31
N THR A 222 -11.55 30.83 31.01
CA THR A 222 -10.37 30.65 31.85
C THR A 222 -9.09 30.33 31.06
N TYR A 223 -9.21 30.02 29.76
CA TYR A 223 -8.07 29.71 28.91
C TYR A 223 -7.56 30.98 28.22
N SER A 224 -6.24 31.11 28.13
CA SER A 224 -5.60 32.22 27.43
C SER A 224 -5.78 32.13 25.91
N ASP A 225 -5.76 33.28 25.24
CA ASP A 225 -5.91 33.39 23.79
C ASP A 225 -4.85 32.59 23.04
N ASP A 226 -3.59 32.63 23.49
CA ASP A 226 -2.47 31.89 22.89
C ASP A 226 -2.68 30.37 22.97
N THR A 227 -3.24 29.90 24.08
CA THR A 227 -3.57 28.48 24.27
C THR A 227 -4.66 28.06 23.29
N ILE A 228 -5.69 28.88 23.12
CA ILE A 228 -6.81 28.61 22.21
C ILE A 228 -6.33 28.56 20.76
N VAL A 229 -5.46 29.49 20.33
CA VAL A 229 -4.88 29.47 18.99
C VAL A 229 -4.04 28.20 18.78
N THR A 230 -3.20 27.84 19.75
CA THR A 230 -2.35 26.64 19.68
C THR A 230 -3.19 25.36 19.58
N LEU A 231 -4.20 25.22 20.44
CA LEU A 231 -5.12 24.08 20.41
C LEU A 231 -5.94 24.04 19.13
N SER A 232 -6.33 25.18 18.58
CA SER A 232 -7.05 25.27 17.30
C SER A 232 -6.17 24.80 16.14
N ILE A 233 -4.91 25.26 16.07
CA ILE A 233 -3.95 24.80 15.05
C ILE A 233 -3.72 23.29 15.18
N LEU A 234 -3.52 22.78 16.40
CA LEU A 234 -3.28 21.36 16.64
C LEU A 234 -4.49 20.51 16.24
N THR A 235 -5.69 20.88 16.67
CA THR A 235 -6.90 20.09 16.40
C THR A 235 -7.35 20.19 14.95
N MET A 236 -7.14 21.32 14.29
CA MET A 236 -7.38 21.45 12.86
C MET A 236 -6.34 20.68 12.01
N SER A 237 -5.09 20.62 12.48
CA SER A 237 -4.07 19.75 11.86
C SER A 237 -4.41 18.26 12.03
N LEU A 238 -4.84 17.85 13.22
CA LEU A 238 -5.30 16.48 13.46
C LEU A 238 -6.52 16.14 12.62
N HIS A 239 -7.48 17.06 12.47
CA HIS A 239 -8.61 16.89 11.56
C HIS A 239 -8.12 16.58 10.12
N LEU A 240 -7.26 17.43 9.56
CA LEU A 240 -6.70 17.22 8.21
C LEU A 240 -5.94 15.89 8.06
N LEU A 241 -5.22 15.45 9.08
CA LEU A 241 -4.44 14.19 9.03
C LEU A 241 -5.31 12.95 9.19
N LEU A 242 -6.39 13.04 9.97
CA LEU A 242 -7.23 11.91 10.34
C LEU A 242 -8.48 11.77 9.45
N THR A 243 -8.72 12.72 8.54
CA THR A 243 -9.82 12.65 7.58
C THR A 243 -9.65 11.43 6.68
N ASP A 244 -10.73 10.65 6.53
CA ASP A 244 -10.77 9.50 5.62
C ASP A 244 -10.88 9.96 4.16
N TYR A 245 -9.73 10.23 3.56
CA TYR A 245 -9.63 10.57 2.14
C TYR A 245 -10.00 9.40 1.20
N SER A 246 -10.06 8.16 1.70
CA SER A 246 -10.55 7.02 0.91
C SER A 246 -12.06 7.14 0.71
N TYR A 247 -12.78 7.54 1.75
CA TYR A 247 -14.20 7.85 1.65
C TYR A 247 -14.44 9.05 0.73
N LEU A 248 -13.73 10.17 0.89
CA LEU A 248 -13.93 11.34 0.02
C LEU A 248 -13.66 11.06 -1.46
N ASN A 249 -12.72 10.16 -1.78
CA ASN A 249 -12.43 9.72 -3.14
C ASN A 249 -13.41 8.65 -3.68
N ALA A 250 -14.43 8.29 -2.90
CA ALA A 250 -15.41 7.24 -3.19
C ALA A 250 -14.80 5.84 -3.38
N CYS A 251 -13.67 5.57 -2.72
CA CYS A 251 -13.06 4.24 -2.67
C CYS A 251 -13.76 3.32 -1.66
N THR A 252 -14.31 3.89 -0.59
CA THR A 252 -15.07 3.20 0.46
C THR A 252 -16.49 3.74 0.53
N GLN A 253 -17.46 2.88 0.82
CA GLN A 253 -18.89 3.24 0.95
C GLN A 253 -19.27 3.62 2.39
N ARG A 254 -18.50 3.15 3.37
CA ARG A 254 -18.75 3.40 4.80
C ARG A 254 -18.07 4.68 5.22
N PHE A 255 -18.83 5.56 5.86
CA PHE A 255 -18.31 6.77 6.50
C PHE A 255 -18.04 6.50 7.97
N ASP A 256 -16.77 6.53 8.37
CA ASP A 256 -16.35 6.40 9.78
C ASP A 256 -15.77 7.76 10.28
N PRO A 257 -16.62 8.73 10.66
CA PRO A 257 -16.21 10.11 10.93
C PRO A 257 -15.49 10.35 12.27
N ASN A 258 -15.48 9.34 13.14
CA ASN A 258 -15.53 9.58 14.58
C ASN A 258 -14.37 10.44 15.11
N LEU A 259 -13.13 10.20 14.67
CA LEU A 259 -12.00 10.94 15.23
C LEU A 259 -11.80 12.31 14.56
N SER A 260 -11.77 12.34 13.23
CA SER A 260 -11.51 13.58 12.47
C SER A 260 -12.59 14.64 12.70
N VAL A 261 -13.87 14.25 12.62
CA VAL A 261 -14.97 15.21 12.80
C VAL A 261 -15.01 15.72 14.24
N ASN A 262 -14.72 14.87 15.23
CA ASN A 262 -14.65 15.32 16.64
C ASN A 262 -13.54 16.35 16.85
N MET A 263 -12.38 16.20 16.21
CA MET A 263 -11.30 17.19 16.28
C MET A 263 -11.71 18.53 15.64
N ALA A 264 -12.40 18.48 14.50
CA ALA A 264 -12.93 19.68 13.87
C ALA A 264 -13.98 20.39 14.75
N ILE A 265 -14.94 19.66 15.31
CA ILE A 265 -15.98 20.24 16.18
C ILE A 265 -15.38 20.82 17.46
N TYR A 266 -14.34 20.20 18.02
CA TYR A 266 -13.60 20.77 19.13
C TYR A 266 -12.94 22.10 18.75
N CYS A 267 -12.25 22.17 17.61
CA CYS A 267 -11.69 23.43 17.11
C CYS A 267 -12.76 24.50 16.87
N VAL A 268 -13.87 24.15 16.21
CA VAL A 268 -15.00 25.05 15.97
C VAL A 268 -15.52 25.62 17.29
N THR A 269 -15.64 24.78 18.31
CA THR A 269 -16.11 25.17 19.64
C THR A 269 -15.13 26.11 20.34
N LEU A 270 -13.82 25.82 20.30
CA LEU A 270 -12.77 26.67 20.86
C LEU A 270 -12.72 28.05 20.21
N MET A 271 -12.94 28.13 18.90
CA MET A 271 -12.95 29.40 18.18
C MET A 271 -14.26 30.16 18.45
N ALA A 272 -15.40 29.47 18.44
CA ALA A 272 -16.70 30.07 18.67
C ALA A 272 -16.87 30.66 20.08
N SER A 273 -16.18 30.11 21.08
CA SER A 273 -16.26 30.61 22.46
C SER A 273 -15.68 32.02 22.62
N ARG A 274 -14.81 32.46 21.70
CA ARG A 274 -14.22 33.81 21.69
C ARG A 274 -15.15 34.89 21.15
N ILE A 275 -16.29 34.51 20.59
CA ILE A 275 -17.28 35.44 20.04
C ILE A 275 -18.28 35.83 21.12
N SER A 276 -18.30 37.11 21.51
CA SER A 276 -19.16 37.60 22.60
C SER A 276 -20.66 37.61 22.28
N CYS A 277 -21.05 37.55 20.99
CA CYS A 277 -22.44 37.53 20.57
C CYS A 277 -22.93 36.09 20.42
N PRO A 278 -23.91 35.61 21.21
CA PRO A 278 -24.37 34.22 21.16
C PRO A 278 -24.92 33.83 19.78
N LEU A 279 -25.61 34.75 19.09
CA LEU A 279 -26.12 34.49 17.75
C LEU A 279 -25.00 34.24 16.74
N ALA A 280 -23.94 35.06 16.77
CA ALA A 280 -22.80 34.92 15.86
C ALA A 280 -21.93 33.70 16.20
N SER A 281 -21.77 33.39 17.49
CA SER A 281 -21.10 32.17 17.95
C SER A 281 -21.86 30.91 17.51
N GLY A 282 -23.18 30.87 17.70
CA GLY A 282 -24.04 29.79 17.23
C GLY A 282 -24.03 29.62 15.70
N ALA A 283 -24.04 30.72 14.94
CA ALA A 283 -23.89 30.70 13.49
C ALA A 283 -22.52 30.12 13.07
N LEU A 284 -21.43 30.52 13.73
CA LEU A 284 -20.11 29.94 13.43
C LEU A 284 -20.05 28.44 13.71
N ILE A 285 -20.69 27.98 14.79
CA ILE A 285 -20.77 26.54 15.08
C ILE A 285 -21.60 25.81 14.02
N CYS A 286 -22.72 26.40 13.59
CA CYS A 286 -23.54 25.85 12.51
C CYS A 286 -22.75 25.74 11.21
N PHE A 287 -22.04 26.81 10.84
CA PHE A 287 -21.13 26.84 9.69
C PHE A 287 -20.05 25.76 9.79
N GLY A 288 -19.42 25.60 10.95
CA GLY A 288 -18.43 24.55 11.20
C GLY A 288 -19.01 23.13 11.03
N ILE A 289 -20.22 22.87 11.53
CA ILE A 289 -20.91 21.58 11.34
C ILE A 289 -21.18 21.33 9.86
N MET A 290 -21.60 22.34 9.10
CA MET A 290 -21.79 22.21 7.65
C MET A 290 -20.47 21.92 6.93
N CYS A 291 -19.40 22.62 7.29
CA CYS A 291 -18.07 22.45 6.72
C CYS A 291 -17.47 21.08 6.99
N PHE A 292 -17.57 20.56 8.22
CA PHE A 292 -16.78 19.38 8.63
C PHE A 292 -17.59 18.11 8.83
N SER A 293 -18.90 18.20 9.13
CA SER A 293 -19.75 17.03 9.32
C SER A 293 -20.56 16.71 8.06
N LEU A 294 -21.18 17.72 7.44
CA LEU A 294 -22.05 17.51 6.28
C LEU A 294 -21.30 17.52 4.94
N SER A 295 -20.31 18.40 4.78
CA SER A 295 -19.56 18.52 3.52
C SER A 295 -18.89 17.22 3.04
N PRO A 296 -18.25 16.38 3.90
CA PRO A 296 -17.68 15.11 3.45
C PRO A 296 -18.71 14.19 2.79
N ILE A 297 -19.94 14.15 3.32
CA ILE A 297 -21.04 13.35 2.79
C ILE A 297 -21.44 13.86 1.40
N VAL A 298 -21.64 15.19 1.26
CA VAL A 298 -22.01 15.80 -0.02
C VAL A 298 -20.92 15.61 -1.08
N ARG A 299 -19.65 15.80 -0.73
CA ARG A 299 -18.53 15.62 -1.66
C ARG A 299 -18.34 14.17 -2.10
N HIS A 300 -18.54 13.21 -1.19
CA HIS A 300 -18.56 11.79 -1.53
C HIS A 300 -19.66 11.50 -2.56
N LEU A 301 -20.89 12.00 -2.34
CA LEU A 301 -21.99 11.83 -3.29
C LEU A 301 -21.69 12.47 -4.65
N ILE A 302 -21.19 13.70 -4.67
CA ILE A 302 -20.79 14.39 -5.90
C ILE A 302 -19.77 13.54 -6.67
N ARG A 303 -18.74 13.03 -5.98
CA ARG A 303 -17.69 12.20 -6.58
C ARG A 303 -18.22 10.86 -7.08
N HIS A 304 -19.19 10.27 -6.38
CA HIS A 304 -19.82 9.01 -6.76
C HIS A 304 -20.69 9.16 -8.02
N TYR A 305 -21.44 10.26 -8.15
CA TYR A 305 -22.34 10.49 -9.29
C TYR A 305 -21.66 11.13 -10.51
N SER A 306 -20.76 12.10 -10.30
CA SER A 306 -20.16 12.86 -11.40
C SER A 306 -18.75 13.30 -11.10
N PHE A 307 -17.81 12.76 -11.88
CA PHE A 307 -16.40 13.15 -11.81
C PHE A 307 -16.19 14.63 -12.17
N THR A 308 -16.87 15.12 -13.22
CA THR A 308 -16.77 16.52 -13.65
C THR A 308 -17.26 17.48 -12.57
N ALA A 309 -18.36 17.14 -11.87
CA ALA A 309 -18.86 17.95 -10.77
C ALA A 309 -17.89 17.97 -9.58
N HIS A 310 -17.21 16.86 -9.31
CA HIS A 310 -16.17 16.81 -8.26
C HIS A 310 -15.00 17.74 -8.60
N VAL A 311 -14.50 17.71 -9.83
CA VAL A 311 -13.44 18.61 -10.31
C VAL A 311 -13.89 20.08 -10.26
N ALA A 312 -15.10 20.38 -10.75
CA ALA A 312 -15.67 21.73 -10.70
C ALA A 312 -15.81 22.24 -9.26
N THR A 313 -16.22 21.37 -8.33
CA THR A 313 -16.30 21.70 -6.89
C THR A 313 -14.92 22.02 -6.32
N THR A 314 -13.87 21.30 -6.71
CA THR A 314 -12.50 21.62 -6.29
C THR A 314 -12.08 23.00 -6.76
N PHE A 315 -12.22 23.29 -8.06
CA PHE A 315 -11.87 24.61 -8.60
C PHE A 315 -12.71 25.73 -7.99
N GLY A 316 -14.01 25.48 -7.74
CA GLY A 316 -14.89 26.41 -7.07
C GLY A 316 -14.45 26.72 -5.64
N LEU A 317 -14.13 25.69 -4.84
CA LEU A 317 -13.65 25.87 -3.46
C LEU A 317 -12.30 26.57 -3.40
N VAL A 318 -11.36 26.20 -4.27
CA VAL A 318 -10.04 26.86 -4.35
C VAL A 318 -10.20 28.32 -4.79
N GLY A 319 -10.99 28.58 -5.82
CA GLY A 319 -11.26 29.95 -6.30
C GLY A 319 -11.93 30.81 -5.23
N LEU A 320 -12.90 30.25 -4.49
CA LEU A 320 -13.55 30.93 -3.38
C LEU A 320 -12.56 31.22 -2.25
N ALA A 321 -11.72 30.25 -1.88
CA ALA A 321 -10.69 30.44 -0.85
C ALA A 321 -9.69 31.53 -1.24
N ILE A 322 -9.18 31.52 -2.48
CA ILE A 322 -8.31 32.59 -2.99
C ILE A 322 -9.04 33.93 -2.94
N GLY A 323 -10.30 33.99 -3.39
CA GLY A 323 -11.13 35.18 -3.37
C GLY A 323 -11.27 35.80 -1.98
N CYS A 324 -11.54 34.96 -0.97
CA CYS A 324 -11.62 35.35 0.44
C CYS A 324 -10.27 35.82 1.00
N LEU A 325 -9.16 35.22 0.56
CA LEU A 325 -7.82 35.55 1.01
C LEU A 325 -7.21 36.80 0.34
N THR A 326 -7.86 37.37 -0.69
CA THR A 326 -7.31 38.55 -1.42
C THR A 326 -7.08 39.76 -0.53
N GLN A 327 -7.78 39.87 0.60
CA GLN A 327 -7.57 40.91 1.61
C GLN A 327 -6.17 40.84 2.25
N ILE A 328 -5.55 39.65 2.26
CA ILE A 328 -4.22 39.40 2.83
C ILE A 328 -3.36 38.69 1.75
N PRO A 329 -2.68 39.44 0.87
CA PRO A 329 -2.07 38.88 -0.34
C PRO A 329 -0.98 37.84 -0.03
N ILE A 330 -0.24 38.02 1.06
CA ILE A 330 0.78 37.05 1.51
C ILE A 330 0.13 35.69 1.79
N LEU A 331 -1.02 35.67 2.47
CA LEU A 331 -1.73 34.43 2.80
C LEU A 331 -2.35 33.79 1.55
N ALA A 332 -2.86 34.58 0.62
CA ALA A 332 -3.34 34.09 -0.68
C ALA A 332 -2.23 33.44 -1.50
N ILE A 333 -1.04 34.04 -1.55
CA ILE A 333 0.14 33.48 -2.23
C ILE A 333 0.57 32.17 -1.56
N LEU A 334 0.71 32.17 -0.23
CA LEU A 334 1.06 30.96 0.52
C LEU A 334 0.07 29.82 0.27
N TYR A 335 -1.23 30.09 0.38
CA TYR A 335 -2.27 29.11 0.11
C TYR A 335 -2.20 28.58 -1.33
N THR A 336 -2.01 29.46 -2.32
CA THR A 336 -1.90 29.06 -3.74
C THR A 336 -0.69 28.16 -3.96
N VAL A 337 0.47 28.50 -3.38
CA VAL A 337 1.68 27.66 -3.44
C VAL A 337 1.42 26.31 -2.78
N THR A 338 0.78 26.27 -1.61
CA THR A 338 0.42 25.02 -0.93
C THR A 338 -0.50 24.15 -1.79
N VAL A 339 -1.53 24.73 -2.41
CA VAL A 339 -2.46 23.99 -3.30
C VAL A 339 -1.72 23.42 -4.51
N LEU A 340 -0.83 24.19 -5.14
CA LEU A 340 -0.03 23.72 -6.28
C LEU A 340 0.93 22.60 -5.87
N MET A 341 1.58 22.74 -4.70
CA MET A 341 2.47 21.72 -4.17
C MET A 341 1.71 20.42 -3.86
N ILE A 342 0.54 20.49 -3.23
CA ILE A 342 -0.25 19.29 -2.91
C ILE A 342 -0.86 18.66 -4.17
N SER A 343 -1.32 19.48 -5.11
CA SER A 343 -1.99 18.98 -6.32
C SER A 343 -1.01 18.39 -7.34
N PHE A 344 0.21 18.94 -7.47
CA PHE A 344 1.15 18.53 -8.52
C PHE A 344 2.53 18.13 -8.00
N GLY A 345 3.09 18.88 -7.04
CA GLY A 345 4.43 18.66 -6.51
C GLY A 345 4.57 17.33 -5.75
N ILE A 346 3.67 17.08 -4.78
CA ILE A 346 3.66 15.86 -3.97
C ILE A 346 3.37 14.63 -4.84
N PRO A 347 2.35 14.61 -5.74
CA PRO A 347 2.16 13.49 -6.67
C PRO A 347 3.38 13.22 -7.55
N TRP A 348 4.07 14.26 -8.02
CA TRP A 348 5.26 14.10 -8.85
C TRP A 348 6.39 13.45 -8.05
N LEU A 349 6.66 13.97 -6.85
CA LEU A 349 7.66 13.42 -5.95
C LEU A 349 7.32 11.98 -5.56
N PHE A 350 6.05 11.70 -5.24
CA PHE A 350 5.57 10.36 -4.89
C PHE A 350 5.79 9.35 -6.01
N VAL A 351 5.39 9.67 -7.24
CA VAL A 351 5.56 8.76 -8.40
C VAL A 351 7.05 8.58 -8.73
N ARG A 352 7.85 9.65 -8.64
CA ARG A 352 9.30 9.60 -8.86
C ARG A 352 10.00 8.71 -7.83
N MET A 353 9.70 8.90 -6.54
CA MET A 353 10.25 8.08 -5.47
C MET A 353 9.81 6.62 -5.60
N HIS A 354 8.52 6.39 -5.86
CA HIS A 354 7.97 5.04 -6.02
C HIS A 354 8.60 4.32 -7.22
N SER A 355 8.83 5.01 -8.33
CA SER A 355 9.43 4.42 -9.54
C SER A 355 10.93 4.18 -9.43
N SER A 356 11.66 4.99 -8.66
CA SER A 356 13.13 4.95 -8.63
C SER A 356 13.72 4.21 -7.42
N VAL A 357 12.99 4.11 -6.31
CA VAL A 357 13.55 3.61 -5.04
C VAL A 357 13.00 2.24 -4.65
N LYS A 358 11.83 1.85 -5.17
CA LYS A 358 11.18 0.61 -4.75
C LYS A 358 11.72 -0.59 -5.51
N THR A 359 12.59 -1.34 -4.86
CA THR A 359 12.97 -2.70 -5.25
C THR A 359 12.16 -3.70 -4.44
N GLN A 360 11.40 -4.57 -5.11
CA GLN A 360 10.74 -5.69 -4.46
C GLN A 360 11.43 -6.98 -4.92
N ILE A 361 11.92 -7.75 -3.97
CA ILE A 361 12.49 -9.07 -4.24
C ILE A 361 11.38 -10.08 -4.00
N ASN A 362 11.03 -10.83 -5.02
CA ASN A 362 10.01 -11.86 -4.96
C ASN A 362 10.68 -13.22 -4.88
N GLY A 363 10.42 -13.94 -3.80
CA GLY A 363 11.00 -15.24 -3.54
C GLY A 363 10.17 -16.39 -4.11
N PRO A 364 10.77 -17.59 -4.19
CA PRO A 364 10.08 -18.81 -4.59
C PRO A 364 8.93 -19.20 -3.64
N TRP A 365 8.97 -18.73 -2.39
CA TRP A 365 7.98 -19.00 -1.35
C TRP A 365 6.99 -17.84 -1.14
N ASP A 366 7.00 -16.83 -2.02
CA ASP A 366 6.02 -15.74 -1.97
C ASP A 366 4.60 -16.27 -2.21
N GLU A 367 3.62 -15.60 -1.61
CA GLU A 367 2.21 -15.92 -1.77
C GLU A 367 1.81 -15.98 -3.25
N ALA A 368 1.30 -17.14 -3.69
CA ALA A 368 0.78 -17.30 -5.03
C ALA A 368 -0.45 -16.40 -5.22
N LYS A 369 -0.37 -15.45 -6.14
CA LYS A 369 -1.52 -14.60 -6.50
C LYS A 369 -2.37 -15.34 -7.54
N PRO A 370 -3.66 -15.59 -7.27
CA PRO A 370 -4.53 -16.23 -8.24
C PRO A 370 -4.66 -15.32 -9.47
N THR A 371 -4.21 -15.80 -10.63
CA THR A 371 -4.28 -15.07 -11.90
C THR A 371 -5.70 -15.04 -12.49
N ASN A 372 -6.56 -15.98 -12.06
CA ASN A 372 -7.99 -15.99 -12.35
C ASN A 372 -8.79 -15.83 -11.05
N SER A 373 -9.11 -14.58 -10.71
CA SER A 373 -9.94 -14.25 -9.55
C SER A 373 -11.34 -14.89 -9.60
N ALA A 374 -11.85 -15.20 -10.79
CA ALA A 374 -13.11 -15.92 -10.96
C ALA A 374 -13.04 -17.38 -10.51
N ALA A 375 -12.01 -18.12 -10.94
CA ALA A 375 -11.79 -19.51 -10.50
C ALA A 375 -11.46 -19.58 -9.01
N ALA A 376 -10.68 -18.63 -8.49
CA ALA A 376 -10.39 -18.54 -7.05
C ALA A 376 -11.64 -18.21 -6.22
N ALA A 377 -12.52 -17.34 -6.71
CA ALA A 377 -13.81 -17.05 -6.07
C ALA A 377 -14.79 -18.23 -6.14
N GLU A 378 -14.80 -18.96 -7.26
CA GLU A 378 -15.58 -20.18 -7.43
C GLU A 378 -15.11 -21.29 -6.47
N TRP A 379 -13.80 -21.48 -6.32
CA TRP A 379 -13.21 -22.40 -5.34
C TRP A 379 -13.48 -21.96 -3.89
N ALA A 380 -13.35 -20.68 -3.55
CA ALA A 380 -13.68 -20.18 -2.22
C ALA A 380 -15.17 -20.36 -1.87
N ASN A 381 -16.06 -20.19 -2.84
CA ASN A 381 -17.50 -20.38 -2.68
C ASN A 381 -17.94 -21.85 -2.75
N SER A 382 -17.08 -22.76 -3.23
CA SER A 382 -17.39 -24.19 -3.38
C SER A 382 -17.36 -24.98 -2.07
N GLY A 383 -17.07 -24.33 -0.93
CA GLY A 383 -17.25 -24.92 0.41
C GLY A 383 -16.23 -25.99 0.79
N PHE A 384 -15.15 -26.17 0.03
CA PHE A 384 -14.07 -27.13 0.35
C PHE A 384 -13.10 -26.65 1.45
N LEU A 385 -13.32 -25.46 2.00
CA LEU A 385 -12.63 -24.93 3.18
C LEU A 385 -13.61 -24.88 4.36
N THR A 386 -13.97 -26.05 4.88
CA THR A 386 -14.65 -26.21 6.18
C THR A 386 -13.76 -26.96 7.14
#